data_AF-A0A1J1GKE1-F1
#
_entry.id   AF-A0A1J1GKE1-F1
#
_cell.length_a   1.000
_cell.length_b   1.000
_cell.length_c   1.000
_cell.angle_alpha   90.00
_cell.angle_beta   90.00
_cell.angle_gamma   90.00
#
_symmetry.space_group_name_H-M   'P 1'
#
loop_
_entity.id
_entity.type
_entity.pdbx_description
1 polymer ?
#
loop_
_entity_poly.entity_id
_entity_poly.type
_entity_poly.pdbx_seq_one_letter_code
_entity_poly.pdbx_strand_id
1 'polypeptide(L)'
;MALLYNTGCSNSEEDFTNCKVNTCLIRRGKFHTLHCVPTFEDVDVEYPSDDISKSILKNIFKYESSYLSKVEKSKITILSNNKDDGILFLYDFYLRINHFGDLYTNNHAGTFLCRIKKVNQKITLCEVVSSNNIGKTLSFHSFDISNKKSEKSKIGLNSIQNPKHFDLRHKYKDVHISRDKCHYVTIGSSSEQICRYSICTKDDNNHLSCIDAKFNGKLIHLQDHPPYSKEDTDYVYLPNSCVKDNFIDNCTPYFCKIKSSDDLYQCEGMEMSAIKKIKPHSEELMRLEKHVATPHKEYSLSSTYLAASFLPFLVLFFFVGCYLYTIFKRNRRKKIISKSKGP
;
A
#
# COMPACT_ATOMS: atom_id res chain seq x y z
N MET A 1 -1.39 8.50 10.74
CA MET A 1 -0.82 7.23 10.21
C MET A 1 0.59 7.09 10.74
N ALA A 2 1.07 5.86 10.79
CA ALA A 2 2.46 5.53 11.07
C ALA A 2 2.94 4.54 10.00
N LEU A 3 4.21 4.64 9.60
CA LEU A 3 4.87 3.61 8.81
C LEU A 3 5.83 2.85 9.72
N LEU A 4 5.69 1.52 9.74
CA LEU A 4 6.66 0.64 10.38
C LEU A 4 7.63 0.16 9.31
N TYR A 5 8.92 0.40 9.51
CA TYR A 5 10.00 -0.04 8.64
C TYR A 5 10.83 -1.12 9.31
N ASN A 6 10.85 -2.32 8.73
CA ASN A 6 11.66 -3.44 9.20
C ASN A 6 13.03 -3.41 8.50
N THR A 7 14.06 -3.00 9.25
CA THR A 7 15.44 -2.94 8.76
C THR A 7 16.01 -4.34 8.50
N GLY A 8 15.56 -5.34 9.27
CA GLY A 8 15.91 -6.74 9.12
C GLY A 8 15.57 -7.54 10.38
N CYS A 9 15.41 -8.85 10.20
CA CYS A 9 15.23 -9.79 11.29
C CYS A 9 16.47 -10.67 11.44
N SER A 10 16.94 -10.87 12.66
CA SER A 10 17.95 -11.88 12.95
C SER A 10 17.29 -13.25 13.00
N ASN A 11 17.87 -14.22 12.31
CA ASN A 11 17.52 -15.62 12.52
C ASN A 11 18.08 -16.01 13.89
N SER A 12 17.22 -16.14 14.88
CA SER A 12 17.55 -16.81 16.13
C SER A 12 17.19 -18.29 16.00
N GLU A 13 17.94 -19.15 16.68
CA GLU A 13 17.60 -20.57 16.86
C GLU A 13 16.48 -20.77 17.92
N GLU A 14 15.96 -19.68 18.46
CA GLU A 14 14.89 -19.65 19.47
C GLU A 14 13.49 -19.58 18.82
N ASP A 15 12.45 -19.83 19.60
CA ASP A 15 11.04 -19.74 19.15
C ASP A 15 10.60 -18.32 18.72
N PHE A 16 11.44 -17.30 18.92
CA PHE A 16 11.13 -15.88 18.69
C PHE A 16 12.06 -15.24 17.68
N THR A 17 11.51 -14.72 16.57
CA THR A 17 12.28 -13.93 15.61
C THR A 17 12.39 -12.47 16.05
N ASN A 18 13.62 -12.01 16.32
CA ASN A 18 13.88 -10.62 16.65
C ASN A 18 14.04 -9.78 15.37
N CYS A 19 13.19 -8.77 15.21
CA CYS A 19 13.23 -7.84 14.08
C CYS A 19 13.51 -6.42 14.56
N LYS A 20 14.39 -5.71 13.85
CA LYS A 20 14.67 -4.30 14.09
C LYS A 20 13.69 -3.44 13.30
N VAL A 21 12.70 -2.88 14.00
CA VAL A 21 11.62 -2.09 13.40
C VAL A 21 11.70 -0.63 13.85
N ASN A 22 11.53 0.29 12.91
CA ASN A 22 11.45 1.72 13.19
C ASN A 22 10.03 2.24 12.91
N THR A 23 9.50 3.11 13.78
CA THR A 23 8.22 3.81 13.57
C THR A 23 8.46 5.19 13.03
N CYS A 24 7.84 5.49 11.88
CA CYS A 24 7.89 6.78 11.23
C CYS A 24 6.49 7.42 11.29
N LEU A 25 6.34 8.48 12.10
CA LEU A 25 5.05 9.16 12.23
C LEU A 25 4.75 10.00 10.98
N ILE A 26 3.68 9.68 10.27
CA ILE A 26 3.23 10.44 9.11
C ILE A 26 2.25 11.52 9.58
N ARG A 27 2.81 12.71 9.84
CA ARG A 27 2.06 13.91 10.23
C ARG A 27 1.61 14.72 9.02
N ARG A 28 0.61 15.60 9.22
CA ARG A 28 0.17 16.56 8.19
C ARG A 28 1.22 17.66 8.05
N GLY A 29 2.06 17.57 7.03
CA GLY A 29 3.07 18.58 6.66
C GLY A 29 3.61 18.30 5.25
N LYS A 30 3.89 19.37 4.49
CA LYS A 30 4.32 19.27 3.07
C LYS A 30 5.83 19.47 2.86
N PHE A 31 6.55 19.98 3.87
CA PHE A 31 7.90 20.53 3.65
C PHE A 31 9.02 19.77 4.35
N HIS A 32 8.70 19.03 5.41
CA HIS A 32 9.70 18.35 6.23
C HIS A 32 9.87 16.90 5.80
N THR A 33 11.12 16.47 5.79
CA THR A 33 11.47 15.05 5.74
C THR A 33 11.03 14.43 7.06
N LEU A 34 10.39 13.26 7.01
CA LEU A 34 9.98 12.57 8.22
C LEU A 34 11.12 11.70 8.72
N HIS A 35 11.31 11.65 10.04
CA HIS A 35 12.28 10.79 10.70
C HIS A 35 11.56 9.65 11.40
N CYS A 36 12.19 8.49 11.41
CA CYS A 36 11.73 7.33 12.15
C CYS A 36 12.44 7.29 13.51
N VAL A 37 11.85 6.56 14.45
CA VAL A 37 12.50 6.22 15.72
C VAL A 37 12.51 4.71 15.90
N PRO A 38 13.53 4.14 16.56
CA PRO A 38 13.54 2.74 16.95
C PRO A 38 12.24 2.37 17.69
N THR A 39 11.75 1.16 17.45
CA THR A 39 10.47 0.67 17.94
C THR A 39 10.61 -0.78 18.40
N PHE A 40 9.79 -1.15 19.39
CA PHE A 40 9.76 -2.48 19.99
C PHE A 40 10.97 -2.86 20.86
N GLU A 41 11.83 -1.90 21.24
CA GLU A 41 12.94 -2.14 22.18
C GLU A 41 12.46 -2.42 23.61
N ASP A 42 11.38 -1.76 24.05
CA ASP A 42 10.81 -1.88 25.40
C ASP A 42 9.28 -1.76 25.30
N VAL A 43 8.63 -2.88 24.96
CA VAL A 43 7.21 -2.93 24.63
C VAL A 43 6.50 -4.09 25.32
N ASP A 44 5.38 -3.77 25.95
CA ASP A 44 4.50 -4.77 26.54
C ASP A 44 3.65 -5.41 25.44
N VAL A 45 3.60 -6.74 25.42
CA VAL A 45 2.79 -7.50 24.46
C VAL A 45 1.62 -8.14 25.20
N GLU A 46 0.41 -7.83 24.77
CA GLU A 46 -0.81 -8.40 25.31
C GLU A 46 -1.60 -9.17 24.26
N TYR A 47 -2.28 -10.21 24.74
CA TYR A 47 -3.24 -10.99 23.99
C TYR A 47 -4.62 -10.74 24.58
N PRO A 48 -5.64 -10.44 23.76
CA PRO A 48 -7.00 -10.27 24.25
C PRO A 48 -7.49 -11.56 24.91
N SER A 49 -8.26 -11.42 25.99
CA SER A 49 -8.80 -12.54 26.79
C SER A 49 -9.90 -13.33 26.09
N ASP A 50 -10.54 -12.71 25.09
CA ASP A 50 -11.75 -13.24 24.45
C ASP A 50 -11.46 -13.80 23.05
N ASP A 51 -12.28 -14.73 22.58
CA ASP A 51 -12.20 -15.27 21.22
C ASP A 51 -12.68 -14.24 20.17
N ILE A 52 -11.81 -13.26 19.83
CA ILE A 52 -12.09 -12.21 18.84
C ILE A 52 -11.96 -12.75 17.38
N SER A 53 -11.50 -13.99 17.22
CA SER A 53 -11.07 -14.58 15.94
C SER A 53 -12.11 -14.44 14.82
N LYS A 54 -13.39 -14.74 15.10
CA LYS A 54 -14.48 -14.71 14.11
C LYS A 54 -14.79 -13.31 13.58
N SER A 55 -14.67 -12.29 14.41
CA SER A 55 -14.92 -10.89 14.02
C SER A 55 -13.73 -10.33 13.24
N ILE A 56 -12.50 -10.70 13.61
CA ILE A 56 -11.27 -10.27 12.94
C ILE A 56 -11.23 -10.75 11.49
N LEU A 57 -11.70 -11.97 11.21
CA LEU A 57 -11.85 -12.49 9.84
C LEU A 57 -12.73 -11.63 8.92
N LYS A 58 -13.54 -10.73 9.49
CA LYS A 58 -14.38 -9.76 8.77
C LYS A 58 -13.84 -8.32 8.85
N ASN A 59 -12.59 -8.15 9.32
CA ASN A 59 -11.98 -6.87 9.69
C ASN A 59 -12.85 -6.07 10.67
N ILE A 60 -13.33 -6.72 11.73
CA ILE A 60 -14.12 -6.11 12.80
C ILE A 60 -13.47 -6.44 14.14
N PHE A 61 -13.32 -5.44 15.01
CA PHE A 61 -12.84 -5.64 16.37
C PHE A 61 -13.48 -4.60 17.32
N LYS A 62 -13.60 -4.93 18.61
CA LYS A 62 -13.99 -3.97 19.64
C LYS A 62 -12.76 -3.22 20.08
N TYR A 63 -12.80 -1.88 20.03
CA TYR A 63 -11.67 -1.08 20.47
C TYR A 63 -11.77 -0.79 21.97
N GLU A 64 -11.03 -1.56 22.75
CA GLU A 64 -10.84 -1.32 24.17
C GLU A 64 -9.47 -0.66 24.32
N SER A 65 -9.46 0.60 24.74
CA SER A 65 -8.20 1.32 24.90
C SER A 65 -7.54 0.96 26.22
N SER A 66 -6.25 0.67 26.15
CA SER A 66 -5.39 0.50 27.32
C SER A 66 -4.81 1.79 27.88
N TYR A 67 -4.86 2.93 27.16
CA TYR A 67 -4.15 4.16 27.58
C TYR A 67 -4.71 4.78 28.88
N LEU A 68 -5.88 4.33 29.35
CA LEU A 68 -6.47 4.78 30.63
C LEU A 68 -5.69 4.28 31.86
N SER A 69 -4.75 3.35 31.68
CA SER A 69 -3.82 2.95 32.72
C SER A 69 -2.54 3.79 32.65
N LYS A 70 -1.88 4.03 33.80
CA LYS A 70 -0.61 4.78 33.93
C LYS A 70 0.57 4.03 33.26
N VAL A 71 0.44 3.73 31.97
CA VAL A 71 1.45 2.98 31.21
C VAL A 71 2.43 3.99 30.64
N GLU A 72 3.67 3.91 31.10
CA GLU A 72 4.77 4.75 30.66
C GLU A 72 5.52 4.15 29.45
N LYS A 73 5.05 3.04 28.89
CA LYS A 73 5.74 2.31 27.83
C LYS A 73 4.84 2.07 26.62
N SER A 74 5.46 1.86 25.46
CA SER A 74 4.71 1.47 24.27
C SER A 74 4.13 0.06 24.45
N LYS A 75 2.96 -0.21 23.89
CA LYS A 75 2.26 -1.48 24.05
C LYS A 75 1.73 -2.01 22.72
N ILE A 76 1.81 -3.32 22.53
CA ILE A 76 1.23 -4.04 21.40
C ILE A 76 0.12 -4.95 21.93
N THR A 77 -1.07 -4.85 21.34
CA THR A 77 -2.15 -5.82 21.55
C THR A 77 -2.34 -6.66 20.28
N ILE A 78 -2.01 -7.95 20.34
CA ILE A 78 -2.12 -8.86 19.20
C ILE A 78 -3.58 -9.27 19.03
N LEU A 79 -4.24 -8.73 18.00
CA LEU A 79 -5.64 -9.03 17.73
C LEU A 79 -5.83 -10.34 16.94
N SER A 80 -4.84 -10.71 16.13
CA SER A 80 -4.79 -12.00 15.43
C SER A 80 -3.36 -12.30 15.01
N ASN A 81 -3.00 -13.58 15.06
CA ASN A 81 -1.75 -14.11 14.55
C ASN A 81 -2.06 -15.39 13.75
N ASN A 82 -2.13 -15.25 12.42
CA ASN A 82 -2.44 -16.35 11.52
C ASN A 82 -1.34 -16.45 10.45
N LYS A 83 -0.91 -17.66 10.12
CA LYS A 83 0.08 -17.92 9.06
C LYS A 83 -0.38 -17.43 7.68
N ASP A 84 -1.68 -17.47 7.40
CA ASP A 84 -2.26 -17.11 6.11
C ASP A 84 -2.58 -15.61 6.01
N ASP A 85 -3.17 -15.05 7.08
CA ASP A 85 -3.63 -13.65 7.11
C ASP A 85 -2.61 -12.67 7.73
N GLY A 86 -1.52 -13.18 8.29
CA GLY A 86 -0.50 -12.41 8.99
C GLY A 86 -0.88 -12.02 10.42
N ILE A 87 -0.15 -11.04 10.96
CA ILE A 87 -0.33 -10.52 12.32
C ILE A 87 -1.07 -9.19 12.24
N LEU A 88 -2.21 -9.08 12.91
CA LEU A 88 -2.97 -7.85 13.11
C LEU A 88 -2.84 -7.41 14.57
N PHE A 89 -2.48 -6.16 14.80
CA PHE A 89 -2.25 -5.67 16.15
C PHE A 89 -2.54 -4.18 16.30
N LEU A 90 -2.92 -3.81 17.52
CA LEU A 90 -2.93 -2.41 17.96
C LEU A 90 -1.56 -2.08 18.53
N TYR A 91 -1.07 -0.89 18.20
CA TYR A 91 0.18 -0.35 18.70
C TYR A 91 -0.08 0.98 19.39
N ASP A 92 -0.08 0.96 20.72
CA ASP A 92 -0.10 2.15 21.57
C ASP A 92 1.32 2.69 21.65
N PHE A 93 1.59 3.74 20.87
CA PHE A 93 2.93 4.28 20.74
C PHE A 93 3.17 5.44 21.71
N TYR A 94 4.17 5.29 22.56
CA TYR A 94 4.67 6.33 23.46
C TYR A 94 6.04 6.81 22.97
N LEU A 95 6.14 8.10 22.68
CA LEU A 95 7.39 8.73 22.27
C LEU A 95 8.14 9.17 23.52
N ARG A 96 9.39 8.69 23.67
CA ARG A 96 10.32 9.22 24.66
C ARG A 96 10.87 10.54 24.16
N ILE A 97 10.55 11.65 24.84
CA ILE A 97 11.12 12.96 24.54
C ILE A 97 12.20 13.25 25.58
N ASN A 98 13.44 13.38 25.13
CA ASN A 98 14.52 13.89 25.96
C ASN A 98 14.42 15.41 25.99
N HIS A 99 14.00 15.98 27.12
CA HIS A 99 14.29 17.38 27.40
C HIS A 99 15.76 17.49 27.84
N PHE A 100 16.44 18.57 27.45
CA PHE A 100 17.78 18.90 27.94
C PHE A 100 17.75 18.97 29.48
N GLY A 101 18.19 17.90 30.15
CA GLY A 101 18.23 17.75 31.61
C GLY A 101 17.21 16.75 32.16
N ASP A 102 17.60 15.46 32.18
CA ASP A 102 17.14 14.33 33.04
C ASP A 102 15.64 14.01 33.24
N LEU A 103 14.70 14.77 32.67
CA LEU A 103 13.27 14.48 32.75
C LEU A 103 12.76 13.93 31.42
N TYR A 104 12.64 12.60 31.36
CA TYR A 104 11.94 11.90 30.29
C TYR A 104 10.43 12.09 30.47
N THR A 105 9.76 12.68 29.47
CA THR A 105 8.30 12.62 29.40
C THR A 105 7.90 11.61 28.32
N ASN A 106 7.15 10.59 28.72
CA ASN A 106 6.61 9.59 27.81
C ASN A 106 5.24 10.07 27.37
N ASN A 107 5.17 10.65 26.18
CA ASN A 107 3.93 11.16 25.63
C ASN A 107 3.31 10.14 24.70
N HIS A 108 2.04 9.81 24.92
CA HIS A 108 1.26 8.99 23.98
C HIS A 108 1.16 9.73 22.65
N ALA A 109 1.85 9.20 21.64
CA ALA A 109 1.87 9.75 20.29
C ALA A 109 0.65 9.31 19.48
N GLY A 110 0.04 8.20 19.85
CA GLY A 110 -1.22 7.71 19.30
C GLY A 110 -1.32 6.19 19.32
N THR A 111 -2.54 5.70 19.09
CA THR A 111 -2.84 4.28 18.90
C THR A 111 -2.98 3.99 17.40
N PHE A 112 -2.28 2.99 16.90
CA PHE A 112 -2.26 2.62 15.49
C PHE A 112 -2.71 1.19 15.29
N LEU A 113 -3.58 0.94 14.30
CA LEU A 113 -3.91 -0.41 13.86
C LEU A 113 -2.99 -0.78 12.70
N CYS A 114 -2.25 -1.87 12.87
CA CYS A 114 -1.21 -2.34 11.98
C CYS A 114 -1.48 -3.78 11.55
N ARG A 115 -1.05 -4.14 10.33
CA ARG A 115 -1.04 -5.53 9.85
C ARG A 115 0.28 -5.84 9.16
N ILE A 116 0.92 -6.93 9.56
CA ILE A 116 2.13 -7.48 8.93
C ILE A 116 1.76 -8.80 8.28
N LYS A 117 1.90 -8.92 6.95
CA LYS A 117 1.59 -10.18 6.24
C LYS A 117 2.65 -11.26 6.49
N LYS A 118 3.93 -10.86 6.46
CA LYS A 118 5.08 -11.75 6.63
C LYS A 118 6.08 -11.13 7.59
N VAL A 119 6.77 -11.95 8.39
CA VAL A 119 7.77 -11.48 9.37
C VAL A 119 8.85 -10.60 8.74
N ASN A 120 9.31 -10.95 7.54
CA ASN A 120 10.33 -10.21 6.80
C ASN A 120 9.79 -9.05 5.95
N GLN A 121 8.51 -8.69 6.09
CA GLN A 121 7.93 -7.58 5.34
C GLN A 121 8.61 -6.27 5.73
N LYS A 122 9.15 -5.57 4.73
CA LYS A 122 9.94 -4.35 4.91
C LYS A 122 9.13 -3.16 5.40
N ILE A 123 7.90 -3.00 4.93
CA ILE A 123 7.07 -1.83 5.28
C ILE A 123 5.64 -2.21 5.58
N THR A 124 5.08 -1.54 6.59
CA THR A 124 3.67 -1.62 6.95
C THR A 124 3.12 -0.22 7.19
N LEU A 125 2.00 0.11 6.58
CA LEU A 125 1.32 1.38 6.79
C LEU A 125 0.14 1.19 7.75
N CYS A 126 0.27 1.78 8.94
CA CYS A 126 -0.74 1.73 9.98
C CYS A 126 -1.64 2.97 9.97
N GLU A 127 -2.92 2.75 10.27
CA GLU A 127 -3.90 3.84 10.38
C GLU A 127 -4.14 4.19 11.85
N VAL A 128 -4.38 5.47 12.12
CA VAL A 128 -4.62 5.93 13.50
C VAL A 128 -6.01 5.51 13.97
N VAL A 129 -6.11 5.03 15.20
CA VAL A 129 -7.40 4.75 15.86
C VAL A 129 -7.72 5.93 16.76
N SER A 130 -8.81 6.64 16.46
CA SER A 130 -9.25 7.79 17.25
C SER A 130 -9.67 7.35 18.66
N SER A 131 -9.26 8.12 19.68
CA SER A 131 -9.72 7.94 21.08
C SER A 131 -11.23 8.11 21.23
N ASN A 132 -11.90 8.81 20.32
CA ASN A 132 -13.36 8.95 20.34
C ASN A 132 -14.11 7.64 20.01
N ASN A 133 -13.36 6.60 19.62
CA ASN A 133 -13.89 5.29 19.28
C ASN A 133 -13.76 4.25 20.40
N ILE A 134 -13.24 4.62 21.57
CA ILE A 134 -13.10 3.71 22.71
C ILE A 134 -14.46 3.11 23.07
N GLY A 135 -14.46 1.81 23.35
CA GLY A 135 -15.65 1.02 23.67
C GLY A 135 -16.50 0.64 22.45
N LYS A 136 -16.22 1.19 21.26
CA LYS A 136 -17.01 0.91 20.05
C LYS A 136 -16.45 -0.27 19.28
N THR A 137 -17.34 -1.01 18.62
CA THR A 137 -16.96 -1.95 17.57
C THR A 137 -16.55 -1.17 16.33
N LEU A 138 -15.34 -1.42 15.84
CA LEU A 138 -14.75 -0.79 14.68
C LEU A 138 -14.64 -1.77 13.53
N SER A 139 -14.62 -1.23 12.32
CA SER A 139 -14.27 -1.96 11.12
C SER A 139 -13.27 -1.20 10.28
N PHE A 140 -12.49 -1.93 9.51
CA PHE A 140 -11.37 -1.37 8.74
C PHE A 140 -11.17 -2.10 7.42
N HIS A 141 -10.42 -1.50 6.51
CA HIS A 141 -9.97 -2.14 5.29
C HIS A 141 -8.49 -2.49 5.41
N SER A 142 -8.13 -3.67 4.92
CA SER A 142 -6.75 -4.13 4.83
C SER A 142 -6.35 -4.29 3.36
N PHE A 143 -5.10 -3.96 3.05
CA PHE A 143 -4.57 -3.99 1.70
C PHE A 143 -3.21 -4.65 1.69
N ASP A 144 -2.95 -5.44 0.65
CA ASP A 144 -1.62 -5.95 0.33
C ASP A 144 -1.21 -5.46 -1.07
N ILE A 145 -0.11 -4.74 -1.14
CA ILE A 145 0.45 -4.19 -2.37
C ILE A 145 1.65 -5.03 -2.77
N SER A 146 1.61 -5.51 -4.01
CA SER A 146 2.67 -6.34 -4.59
C SER A 146 2.93 -6.01 -6.06
N ASN A 147 4.12 -6.39 -6.53
CA ASN A 147 4.51 -6.18 -7.92
C ASN A 147 3.85 -7.22 -8.85
N LYS A 148 3.25 -6.77 -9.95
CA LYS A 148 2.69 -7.65 -10.98
C LYS A 148 3.75 -8.59 -11.61
N LYS A 149 5.02 -8.22 -11.61
CA LYS A 149 6.11 -9.00 -12.23
C LYS A 149 6.63 -10.17 -11.37
N SER A 150 6.28 -10.28 -10.08
CA SER A 150 7.03 -11.14 -9.16
C SER A 150 6.70 -12.64 -9.18
N GLU A 151 5.68 -13.16 -9.88
CA GLU A 151 5.47 -14.62 -9.95
C GLU A 151 4.72 -15.08 -11.22
N LYS A 152 5.33 -16.03 -11.95
CA LYS A 152 4.58 -17.02 -12.74
C LYS A 152 3.71 -17.81 -11.75
N SER A 153 2.41 -17.91 -12.03
CA SER A 153 1.46 -18.84 -11.41
C SER A 153 1.43 -18.91 -9.88
N LYS A 154 0.76 -17.93 -9.25
CA LYS A 154 -0.22 -18.25 -8.20
C LYS A 154 -1.61 -17.79 -8.65
N ILE A 155 -2.16 -18.54 -9.60
CA ILE A 155 -3.60 -18.70 -9.75
C ILE A 155 -3.98 -19.75 -8.69
N GLY A 156 -3.84 -19.35 -7.43
CA GLY A 156 -4.52 -19.97 -6.30
C GLY A 156 -5.45 -18.87 -5.81
N LEU A 157 -6.67 -18.87 -6.31
CA LEU A 157 -7.77 -18.08 -5.75
C LEU A 157 -8.10 -18.66 -4.37
N ASN A 158 -7.19 -18.52 -3.40
CA ASN A 158 -7.64 -18.43 -2.02
C ASN A 158 -8.18 -17.01 -1.90
N SER A 159 -9.42 -16.83 -2.35
CA SER A 159 -10.17 -15.62 -2.07
C SER A 159 -10.10 -15.45 -0.57
N ILE A 160 -9.39 -14.43 -0.09
CA ILE A 160 -9.62 -13.96 1.26
C ILE A 160 -11.12 -13.65 1.30
N GLN A 161 -11.91 -14.44 2.04
CA GLN A 161 -13.37 -14.34 2.09
C GLN A 161 -13.83 -13.00 2.69
N ASN A 162 -12.88 -12.24 3.24
CA ASN A 162 -13.12 -10.94 3.84
C ASN A 162 -13.35 -9.87 2.76
N PRO A 163 -14.57 -9.32 2.63
CA PRO A 163 -14.87 -8.29 1.62
C PRO A 163 -14.15 -6.97 1.88
N LYS A 164 -13.48 -6.81 3.03
CA LYS A 164 -12.72 -5.61 3.41
C LYS A 164 -11.22 -5.78 3.23
N HIS A 165 -10.77 -6.89 2.65
CA HIS A 165 -9.38 -7.11 2.29
C HIS A 165 -9.18 -6.98 0.77
N PHE A 166 -8.12 -6.30 0.36
CA PHE A 166 -7.80 -6.05 -1.04
C PHE A 166 -6.34 -6.38 -1.38
N ASP A 167 -6.13 -7.36 -2.26
CA ASP A 167 -4.83 -7.63 -2.88
C ASP A 167 -4.65 -6.75 -4.13
N LEU A 168 -3.82 -5.71 -4.03
CA LEU A 168 -3.50 -4.79 -5.11
C LEU A 168 -2.19 -5.20 -5.79
N ARG A 169 -2.26 -5.57 -7.07
CA ARG A 169 -1.10 -5.96 -7.88
C ARG A 169 -0.81 -4.89 -8.93
N HIS A 170 0.20 -4.07 -8.68
CA HIS A 170 0.56 -2.96 -9.56
C HIS A 170 1.80 -3.27 -10.41
N LYS A 171 1.87 -2.75 -11.63
CA LYS A 171 3.13 -2.72 -12.39
C LYS A 171 3.97 -1.59 -11.81
N TYR A 172 5.04 -1.93 -11.10
CA TYR A 172 5.90 -0.92 -10.49
C TYR A 172 6.59 -0.10 -11.59
N LYS A 173 6.59 1.22 -11.41
CA LYS A 173 7.21 2.16 -12.35
C LYS A 173 8.71 2.19 -12.11
N ASP A 174 9.46 2.52 -13.16
CA ASP A 174 10.88 2.82 -13.04
C ASP A 174 11.03 4.22 -12.45
N VAL A 175 11.27 4.27 -11.14
CA VAL A 175 11.33 5.50 -10.34
C VAL A 175 12.77 5.77 -9.96
N HIS A 176 13.16 7.04 -10.06
CA HIS A 176 14.45 7.51 -9.59
C HIS A 176 14.27 8.69 -8.63
N ILE A 177 15.24 8.90 -7.75
CA ILE A 177 15.31 10.04 -6.84
C ILE A 177 16.54 10.89 -7.15
N SER A 178 16.43 12.19 -6.99
CA SER A 178 17.57 13.10 -6.90
C SER A 178 17.44 14.01 -5.68
N ARG A 179 18.58 14.39 -5.12
CA ARG A 179 18.69 15.47 -4.14
C ARG A 179 19.16 16.72 -4.88
N ASP A 180 18.31 17.74 -4.89
CA ASP A 180 18.62 19.04 -5.48
C ASP A 180 19.29 19.95 -4.43
N LYS A 181 19.26 21.26 -4.65
CA LYS A 181 19.83 22.27 -3.74
C LYS A 181 19.17 22.24 -2.36
N CYS A 182 19.99 22.51 -1.35
CA CYS A 182 19.57 22.64 0.05
C CYS A 182 19.67 24.10 0.49
N HIS A 183 18.64 24.58 1.18
CA HIS A 183 18.55 25.94 1.68
C HIS A 183 18.48 25.94 3.20
N TYR A 184 19.15 26.87 3.86
CA TYR A 184 18.94 27.11 5.29
C TYR A 184 17.66 27.93 5.48
N VAL A 185 16.75 27.41 6.30
CA VAL A 185 15.51 28.08 6.66
C VAL A 185 15.48 28.27 8.17
N THR A 186 15.24 29.51 8.59
CA THR A 186 15.08 29.85 10.00
C THR A 186 13.60 29.96 10.32
N ILE A 187 13.12 29.16 11.27
CA ILE A 187 11.75 29.22 11.79
C ILE A 187 11.84 29.51 13.30
N GLY A 188 11.52 30.74 13.69
CA GLY A 188 11.67 31.19 15.07
C GLY A 188 13.12 31.13 15.53
N SER A 189 13.39 30.44 16.64
CA SER A 189 14.74 30.23 17.19
C SER A 189 15.46 28.99 16.63
N SER A 190 14.83 28.24 15.72
CA SER A 190 15.43 27.05 15.10
C SER A 190 15.87 27.34 13.67
N SER A 191 17.06 26.88 13.30
CA SER A 191 17.51 26.84 11.92
C SER A 191 17.57 25.38 11.46
N GLU A 192 16.98 25.10 10.31
CA GLU A 192 17.02 23.80 9.67
C GLU A 192 17.52 24.00 8.24
N GLN A 193 18.50 23.19 7.82
CA GLN A 193 18.75 23.06 6.40
C GLN A 193 17.59 22.24 5.81
N ILE A 194 17.11 22.58 4.62
CA ILE A 194 16.02 21.91 3.92
C ILE A 194 16.47 21.65 2.49
N CYS A 195 16.67 20.39 2.12
CA CYS A 195 16.89 20.00 0.72
C CYS A 195 15.59 19.80 -0.03
N ARG A 196 15.60 20.16 -1.31
CA ARG A 196 14.59 19.71 -2.27
C ARG A 196 14.96 18.32 -2.78
N TYR A 197 13.96 17.46 -2.92
CA TYR A 197 14.12 16.12 -3.48
C TYR A 197 13.14 15.97 -4.64
N SER A 198 13.61 15.41 -5.74
CA SER A 198 12.78 15.17 -6.92
C SER A 198 12.62 13.67 -7.12
N ILE A 199 11.39 13.24 -7.42
CA ILE A 199 11.05 11.88 -7.84
C ILE A 199 10.78 11.92 -9.33
N CYS A 200 11.51 11.11 -10.08
CA CYS A 200 11.44 11.06 -11.53
C CYS A 200 10.94 9.70 -12.01
N THR A 201 10.03 9.69 -12.97
CA THR A 201 9.57 8.49 -13.66
C THR A 201 10.00 8.53 -15.11
N LYS A 202 10.47 7.40 -15.64
CA LYS A 202 10.69 7.22 -17.07
C LYS A 202 9.41 6.72 -17.74
N ASP A 203 9.03 7.32 -18.86
CA ASP A 203 7.99 6.80 -19.74
C ASP A 203 8.54 5.73 -20.70
N ASP A 204 7.66 5.13 -21.51
CA ASP A 204 8.04 4.09 -22.47
C ASP A 204 8.99 4.59 -23.58
N ASN A 205 9.10 5.91 -23.77
CA ASN A 205 10.01 6.57 -24.71
C ASN A 205 11.29 7.06 -24.03
N ASN A 206 11.54 6.66 -22.78
CA ASN A 206 12.69 7.04 -21.97
C ASN A 206 12.76 8.55 -21.66
N HIS A 207 11.64 9.30 -21.79
CA HIS A 207 11.55 10.66 -21.27
C HIS A 207 11.41 10.64 -19.76
N LEU A 208 12.20 11.48 -19.10
CA LEU A 208 12.22 11.62 -17.65
C LEU A 208 11.27 12.74 -17.23
N SER A 209 10.24 12.41 -16.45
CA SER A 209 9.35 13.39 -15.83
C SER A 209 9.60 13.43 -14.33
N CYS A 210 10.01 14.58 -13.81
CA CYS A 210 10.37 14.78 -12.41
C CYS A 210 9.37 15.69 -11.69
N ILE A 211 8.98 15.28 -10.49
CA ILE A 211 8.11 16.05 -9.60
C ILE A 211 8.76 16.16 -8.22
N ASP A 212 8.43 17.20 -7.46
CA ASP A 212 8.94 17.30 -6.09
C ASP A 212 8.37 16.17 -5.22
N ALA A 213 9.27 15.43 -4.56
CA ALA A 213 8.96 14.28 -3.73
C ALA A 213 8.06 14.64 -2.54
N LYS A 214 8.35 15.74 -1.84
CA LYS A 214 7.66 16.13 -0.60
C LYS A 214 6.27 16.71 -0.88
N PHE A 215 6.11 17.40 -2.01
CA PHE A 215 4.79 17.89 -2.45
C PHE A 215 3.89 16.77 -2.96
N ASN A 216 4.46 15.77 -3.65
CA ASN A 216 3.71 14.69 -4.28
C ASN A 216 3.62 13.41 -3.44
N GLY A 217 4.16 13.43 -2.21
CA GLY A 217 4.10 12.30 -1.30
C GLY A 217 4.66 12.60 0.09
N LYS A 218 5.33 11.58 0.64
CA LYS A 218 6.07 11.62 1.90
C LYS A 218 7.43 11.00 1.66
N LEU A 219 8.48 11.77 1.93
CA LEU A 219 9.85 11.27 1.95
C LEU A 219 10.23 11.03 3.41
N ILE A 220 10.57 9.78 3.71
CA ILE A 220 10.87 9.31 5.06
C ILE A 220 12.35 8.94 5.08
N HIS A 221 13.12 9.60 5.94
CA HIS A 221 14.51 9.29 6.19
C HIS A 221 14.63 8.16 7.20
N LEU A 222 15.40 7.13 6.88
CA LEU A 222 15.46 5.89 7.67
C LEU A 222 16.59 5.85 8.70
N GLN A 223 17.50 6.83 8.68
CA GLN A 223 18.67 6.88 9.58
C GLN A 223 18.53 7.97 10.64
N ASP A 224 19.25 7.77 11.76
CA ASP A 224 19.28 8.65 12.92
C ASP A 224 20.31 9.80 12.81
N HIS A 225 21.06 9.87 11.72
CA HIS A 225 21.91 11.03 11.44
C HIS A 225 21.13 12.11 10.67
N PRO A 226 21.59 13.37 10.70
CA PRO A 226 21.03 14.39 9.82
C PRO A 226 21.16 13.97 8.35
N PRO A 227 20.24 14.37 7.45
CA PRO A 227 20.29 14.03 6.01
C PRO A 227 21.46 14.70 5.26
N TYR A 228 22.38 15.32 6.01
CA TYR A 228 23.54 16.08 5.54
C TYR A 228 24.87 15.36 5.80
N SER A 229 24.85 14.17 6.40
CA SER A 229 26.04 13.34 6.50
C SER A 229 26.53 13.01 5.08
N LYS A 230 27.85 12.83 4.93
CA LYS A 230 28.45 12.32 3.67
C LYS A 230 28.19 10.82 3.47
N GLU A 231 27.34 10.23 4.30
CA GLU A 231 27.02 8.81 4.28
C GLU A 231 25.87 8.57 3.29
N ASP A 232 25.85 7.36 2.73
CA ASP A 232 24.74 6.92 1.91
C ASP A 232 23.44 7.03 2.72
N THR A 233 22.47 7.76 2.18
CA THR A 233 21.20 8.05 2.86
C THR A 233 20.06 7.22 2.30
N ASP A 234 19.40 6.48 3.19
CA ASP A 234 18.28 5.61 2.84
C ASP A 234 16.94 6.31 3.08
N TYR A 235 16.07 6.25 2.07
CA TYR A 235 14.76 6.87 2.08
C TYR A 235 13.65 5.90 1.68
N VAL A 236 12.48 6.12 2.25
CA VAL A 236 11.22 5.59 1.72
C VAL A 236 10.40 6.73 1.14
N TYR A 237 10.05 6.62 -0.14
CA TYR A 237 9.08 7.49 -0.78
C TYR A 237 7.70 6.83 -0.80
N LEU A 238 6.74 7.46 -0.11
CA LEU A 238 5.31 7.12 -0.16
C LEU A 238 4.57 8.13 -1.04
N PRO A 239 4.04 7.74 -2.21
CA PRO A 239 3.20 8.61 -3.02
C PRO A 239 1.96 9.11 -2.25
N ASN A 240 1.44 10.29 -2.61
CA ASN A 240 0.24 10.86 -1.99
C ASN A 240 -0.99 9.95 -2.07
N SER A 241 -1.07 9.10 -3.11
CA SER A 241 -2.11 8.06 -3.24
C SER A 241 -2.10 7.07 -2.07
N CYS A 242 -0.94 6.77 -1.47
CA CYS A 242 -0.84 5.91 -0.30
C CYS A 242 -1.33 6.59 1.00
N VAL A 243 -1.23 7.92 1.05
CA VAL A 243 -1.57 8.70 2.24
C VAL A 243 -3.03 9.11 2.24
N LYS A 244 -3.56 9.53 1.09
CA LYS A 244 -4.96 9.95 0.93
C LYS A 244 -5.93 8.76 0.97
N ASP A 245 -7.22 9.06 1.12
CA ASP A 245 -8.28 8.05 1.22
C ASP A 245 -8.52 7.25 -0.08
N ASN A 246 -8.10 7.80 -1.23
CA ASN A 246 -8.13 7.14 -2.54
C ASN A 246 -6.93 6.20 -2.74
N PHE A 247 -6.82 5.22 -1.85
CA PHE A 247 -5.69 4.29 -1.74
C PHE A 247 -5.55 3.31 -2.92
N ILE A 248 -6.64 3.08 -3.68
CA ILE A 248 -6.80 1.91 -4.56
C ILE A 248 -6.00 2.03 -5.87
N ASP A 249 -5.85 3.23 -6.44
CA ASP A 249 -5.49 3.31 -7.86
C ASP A 249 -4.00 3.40 -8.16
N ASN A 250 -3.14 3.79 -7.20
CA ASN A 250 -1.71 4.05 -7.48
C ASN A 250 -0.83 4.08 -6.22
N CYS A 251 -1.11 3.28 -5.20
CA CYS A 251 -0.20 3.22 -4.05
C CYS A 251 0.94 2.23 -4.33
N THR A 252 2.12 2.74 -4.64
CA THR A 252 3.37 1.95 -4.70
C THR A 252 4.44 2.69 -3.92
N PRO A 253 4.87 2.18 -2.77
CA PRO A 253 6.00 2.74 -2.03
C PRO A 253 7.33 2.36 -2.68
N TYR A 254 8.33 3.24 -2.57
CA TYR A 254 9.66 3.04 -3.16
C TYR A 254 10.75 3.22 -2.11
N PHE A 255 11.73 2.32 -2.10
CA PHE A 255 12.98 2.44 -1.36
C PHE A 255 14.01 3.11 -2.26
N CYS A 256 14.69 4.12 -1.75
CA CYS A 256 15.65 4.90 -2.50
C CYS A 256 16.92 5.10 -1.68
N LYS A 257 18.09 4.99 -2.31
CA LYS A 257 19.39 5.19 -1.68
C LYS A 257 20.15 6.30 -2.39
N ILE A 258 20.53 7.35 -1.67
CA ILE A 258 21.24 8.52 -2.22
C ILE A 258 22.67 8.53 -1.68
N LYS A 259 23.67 8.51 -2.57
CA LYS A 259 25.09 8.48 -2.16
C LYS A 259 25.78 9.84 -2.24
N SER A 260 25.35 10.71 -3.16
CA SER A 260 25.92 12.04 -3.43
C SER A 260 24.81 13.05 -3.74
N SER A 261 25.12 14.35 -3.71
CA SER A 261 24.26 15.36 -4.33
C SER A 261 24.38 15.28 -5.86
N ASP A 262 23.31 15.66 -6.56
CA ASP A 262 23.29 15.89 -8.01
C ASP A 262 23.25 14.66 -8.93
N ASP A 263 23.22 13.45 -8.38
CA ASP A 263 23.01 12.21 -9.14
C ASP A 263 21.54 11.73 -9.11
N LEU A 264 21.13 11.04 -10.19
CA LEU A 264 19.83 10.40 -10.32
C LEU A 264 19.94 8.92 -9.92
N TYR A 265 19.37 8.55 -8.77
CA TYR A 265 19.46 7.20 -8.20
C TYR A 265 18.19 6.40 -8.44
N GLN A 266 18.32 5.17 -8.93
CA GLN A 266 17.17 4.29 -9.10
C GLN A 266 16.59 3.86 -7.75
N CYS A 267 15.28 3.87 -7.64
CA CYS A 267 14.53 3.39 -6.49
C CYS A 267 13.92 2.01 -6.76
N GLU A 268 13.82 1.20 -5.72
CA GLU A 268 13.18 -0.12 -5.77
C GLU A 268 11.74 -0.02 -5.24
N GLY A 269 10.77 -0.49 -6.02
CA GLY A 269 9.39 -0.57 -5.54
C GLY A 269 9.25 -1.67 -4.47
N MET A 270 8.57 -1.35 -3.38
CA MET A 270 8.44 -2.25 -2.22
C MET A 270 7.05 -2.88 -2.14
N GLU A 271 6.98 -4.11 -1.64
CA GLU A 271 5.71 -4.70 -1.17
C GLU A 271 5.31 -4.09 0.18
N MET A 272 4.02 -3.92 0.41
CA MET A 272 3.50 -3.27 1.62
C MET A 272 2.14 -3.83 2.02
N SER A 273 1.91 -4.04 3.31
CA SER A 273 0.56 -4.13 3.86
C SER A 273 0.11 -2.80 4.43
N ALA A 274 -1.17 -2.49 4.29
CA ALA A 274 -1.75 -1.27 4.83
C ALA A 274 -3.09 -1.53 5.50
N ILE A 275 -3.37 -0.75 6.55
CA ILE A 275 -4.70 -0.58 7.12
C ILE A 275 -5.22 0.80 6.73
N LYS A 276 -6.50 0.90 6.38
CA LYS A 276 -7.19 2.17 6.10
C LYS A 276 -8.65 2.12 6.52
N LYS A 277 -9.29 3.30 6.49
CA LYS A 277 -10.76 3.46 6.63
C LYS A 277 -11.30 2.84 7.93
N ILE A 278 -10.62 3.08 9.05
CA ILE A 278 -11.11 2.68 10.36
C ILE A 278 -12.33 3.54 10.72
N LYS A 279 -13.46 2.90 10.97
CA LYS A 279 -14.72 3.59 11.33
C LYS A 279 -15.59 2.71 12.24
N PRO A 280 -16.52 3.30 13.00
CA PRO A 280 -17.54 2.54 13.72
C PRO A 280 -18.23 1.52 12.82
N HIS A 281 -18.35 0.30 13.31
CA HIS A 281 -19.05 -0.75 12.60
C HIS A 281 -20.56 -0.47 12.65
N SER A 282 -21.20 -0.46 11.48
CA SER A 282 -22.65 -0.42 11.32
C SER A 282 -23.02 -1.38 10.21
N GLU A 283 -24.01 -2.25 10.47
CA GLU A 283 -24.51 -3.22 9.50
C GLU A 283 -25.22 -2.55 8.31
N GLU A 284 -25.84 -1.39 8.55
CA GLU A 284 -26.57 -0.62 7.54
C GLU A 284 -25.61 0.04 6.54
N LEU A 285 -24.52 0.63 7.05
CA LEU A 285 -23.39 1.13 6.24
C LEU A 285 -22.72 0.02 5.42
N MET A 286 -22.69 -1.22 5.92
CA MET A 286 -22.14 -2.36 5.20
C MET A 286 -23.01 -2.79 4.00
N ARG A 287 -24.34 -2.74 4.11
CA ARG A 287 -25.22 -3.04 2.96
C ARG A 287 -24.97 -2.04 1.84
N LEU A 288 -24.85 -0.76 2.18
CA LEU A 288 -24.53 0.30 1.22
C LEU A 288 -23.15 0.13 0.59
N GLU A 289 -22.12 -0.21 1.39
CA GLU A 289 -20.78 -0.47 0.87
C GLU A 289 -20.70 -1.73 0.02
N LYS A 290 -21.46 -2.80 0.29
CA LYS A 290 -21.50 -3.97 -0.60
C LYS A 290 -22.02 -3.63 -2.00
N HIS A 291 -22.89 -2.63 -2.12
CA HIS A 291 -23.37 -2.15 -3.42
C HIS A 291 -22.33 -1.29 -4.16
N VAL A 292 -21.40 -0.62 -3.46
CA VAL A 292 -20.37 0.26 -4.04
C VAL A 292 -19.01 -0.42 -4.18
N ALA A 293 -18.68 -1.35 -3.28
CA ALA A 293 -17.42 -2.07 -3.18
C ALA A 293 -17.49 -3.43 -3.89
N THR A 294 -18.00 -3.43 -5.12
CA THR A 294 -17.42 -4.33 -6.13
C THR A 294 -16.27 -3.57 -6.79
N PRO A 295 -15.03 -3.63 -6.26
CA PRO A 295 -13.90 -3.37 -7.13
C PRO A 295 -13.82 -4.59 -8.04
N HIS A 296 -14.60 -4.57 -9.12
CA HIS A 296 -14.17 -5.31 -10.28
C HIS A 296 -12.77 -4.79 -10.59
N LYS A 297 -11.81 -5.71 -10.45
CA LYS A 297 -10.47 -5.64 -11.02
C LYS A 297 -10.56 -5.19 -12.47
N GLU A 298 -10.57 -3.89 -12.69
CA GLU A 298 -10.37 -3.31 -14.01
C GLU A 298 -8.87 -3.16 -14.22
N TYR A 299 -8.24 -4.25 -14.66
CA TYR A 299 -7.11 -4.19 -15.61
C TYR A 299 -6.99 -5.58 -16.25
N SER A 300 -8.03 -5.99 -16.99
CA SER A 300 -7.99 -7.01 -18.09
C SER A 300 -9.36 -7.43 -18.62
N LEU A 301 -10.47 -7.03 -18.00
CA LEU A 301 -11.81 -7.51 -18.40
C LEU A 301 -12.45 -6.75 -19.57
N SER A 302 -12.11 -5.48 -19.83
CA SER A 302 -12.78 -4.71 -20.89
C SER A 302 -12.55 -5.30 -22.29
N SER A 303 -11.33 -5.74 -22.60
CA SER A 303 -11.01 -6.37 -23.89
C SER A 303 -11.69 -7.73 -24.05
N THR A 304 -11.85 -8.49 -22.96
CA THR A 304 -12.45 -9.82 -23.00
C THR A 304 -13.97 -9.76 -23.12
N TYR A 305 -14.64 -8.82 -22.44
CA TYR A 305 -16.07 -8.59 -22.61
C TYR A 305 -16.40 -7.92 -23.95
N LEU A 306 -15.57 -6.99 -24.44
CA LEU A 306 -15.70 -6.48 -25.80
C LEU A 306 -15.53 -7.63 -26.81
N ALA A 307 -14.48 -8.43 -26.72
CA ALA A 307 -14.29 -9.59 -27.60
C ALA A 307 -15.44 -10.61 -27.51
N ALA A 308 -15.97 -10.87 -26.31
CA ALA A 308 -17.14 -11.73 -26.10
C ALA A 308 -18.44 -11.12 -26.67
N SER A 309 -18.58 -9.81 -26.65
CA SER A 309 -19.71 -9.11 -27.29
C SER A 309 -19.65 -9.11 -28.83
N PHE A 310 -18.46 -9.28 -29.41
CA PHE A 310 -18.26 -9.40 -30.87
C PHE A 310 -18.38 -10.83 -31.41
N LEU A 311 -18.35 -11.85 -30.55
CA LEU A 311 -18.53 -13.26 -30.95
C LEU A 311 -19.87 -13.53 -31.67
N PRO A 312 -21.03 -13.02 -31.20
CA PRO A 312 -22.29 -13.15 -31.93
C PRO A 312 -22.24 -12.50 -33.33
N PHE A 313 -21.57 -11.36 -33.46
CA PHE A 313 -21.43 -10.66 -34.75
C PHE A 313 -20.52 -11.42 -35.72
N LEU A 314 -19.44 -12.04 -35.24
CA LEU A 314 -18.56 -12.89 -36.06
C LEU A 314 -19.29 -14.13 -36.58
N VAL A 315 -20.11 -14.75 -35.74
CA VAL A 315 -20.96 -15.89 -36.15
C VAL A 315 -21.95 -15.44 -37.22
N LEU A 316 -22.66 -14.32 -37.01
CA LEU A 316 -23.58 -13.75 -38.00
C LEU A 316 -22.88 -13.39 -39.31
N PHE A 317 -21.68 -12.81 -39.25
CA PHE A 317 -20.88 -12.48 -40.43
C PHE A 317 -20.48 -13.73 -41.22
N PHE A 318 -20.12 -14.82 -40.54
CA PHE A 318 -19.86 -16.10 -41.20
C PHE A 318 -21.09 -16.67 -41.88
N PHE A 319 -22.26 -16.66 -41.23
CA PHE A 319 -23.50 -17.16 -41.82
C PHE A 319 -23.95 -16.32 -43.02
N VAL A 320 -23.93 -14.99 -42.91
CA VAL A 320 -24.26 -14.08 -44.02
C VAL A 320 -23.25 -14.22 -45.15
N GLY A 321 -21.96 -14.32 -44.84
CA GLY A 321 -20.89 -14.56 -45.82
C GLY A 321 -21.08 -15.88 -46.57
N CYS A 322 -21.36 -16.97 -45.88
CA CYS A 322 -21.64 -18.28 -46.50
C CYS A 322 -22.92 -18.26 -47.35
N TYR A 323 -23.96 -17.56 -46.90
CA TYR A 323 -25.20 -17.39 -47.66
C TYR A 323 -24.99 -16.57 -48.93
N LEU A 324 -24.27 -15.45 -48.85
CA LEU A 324 -23.90 -14.66 -50.02
C LEU A 324 -23.00 -15.47 -50.97
N TYR A 325 -22.02 -16.19 -50.45
CA TYR A 325 -21.13 -17.05 -51.26
C TYR A 325 -21.92 -18.12 -52.03
N THR A 326 -22.90 -18.77 -51.39
CA THR A 326 -23.74 -19.77 -52.07
C THR A 326 -24.61 -19.15 -53.16
N ILE A 327 -25.16 -17.95 -52.96
CA ILE A 327 -25.87 -17.20 -54.01
C ILE A 327 -24.94 -16.85 -55.17
N PHE A 328 -23.76 -16.29 -54.91
CA PHE A 328 -22.79 -15.94 -55.95
C PHE A 328 -22.31 -17.18 -56.73
N LYS A 329 -22.06 -18.30 -56.04
CA LYS A 329 -21.70 -19.58 -56.67
C LYS A 329 -22.83 -20.11 -57.55
N ARG A 330 -24.09 -20.01 -57.12
CA ARG A 330 -25.27 -20.43 -57.89
C ARG A 330 -25.49 -19.55 -59.12
N ASN A 331 -25.31 -18.23 -59.00
CA ASN A 331 -25.41 -17.29 -60.12
C ASN A 331 -24.26 -17.45 -61.13
N ARG A 332 -23.03 -17.77 -60.68
CA ARG A 332 -21.93 -18.15 -61.57
C ARG A 332 -22.24 -19.44 -62.34
N ARG A 333 -22.78 -20.48 -61.69
CA ARG A 333 -23.20 -21.73 -62.37
C ARG A 333 -24.31 -21.49 -63.38
N LYS A 334 -25.32 -20.66 -63.07
CA LYS A 334 -26.38 -20.29 -64.03
C LYS A 334 -25.82 -19.52 -65.24
N LYS A 335 -24.87 -18.60 -65.06
CA LYS A 335 -24.18 -17.91 -66.17
C LYS A 335 -23.34 -18.85 -67.05
N ILE A 336 -22.77 -19.90 -66.47
CA ILE A 336 -22.01 -20.92 -67.23
C ILE A 336 -22.98 -21.81 -68.03
N ILE A 337 -24.11 -22.24 -67.43
CA ILE A 337 -25.12 -23.06 -68.10
C ILE A 337 -25.89 -22.26 -69.19
N SER A 338 -26.13 -20.96 -68.98
CA SER A 338 -26.73 -20.11 -70.01
C SER A 338 -25.79 -19.84 -71.18
N LYS A 339 -24.46 -19.84 -70.95
CA LYS A 339 -23.46 -19.80 -72.03
C LYS A 339 -23.31 -21.13 -72.78
N SER A 340 -23.66 -22.26 -72.17
CA SER A 340 -23.64 -23.58 -72.82
C SER A 340 -24.94 -23.96 -73.53
N LYS A 341 -25.96 -23.09 -73.52
CA LYS A 341 -27.25 -23.25 -74.20
C LYS A 341 -27.63 -21.98 -74.98
N GLY A 342 -26.66 -21.36 -75.63
CA GLY A 342 -26.88 -20.40 -76.71
C GLY A 342 -26.36 -21.01 -78.02
N PRO A 343 -27.05 -20.78 -79.15
CA PRO A 343 -26.64 -21.26 -80.48
C PRO A 343 -25.30 -20.69 -80.94
#